data_AF-A0A958KI21-F1
#
_entry.id   AF-A0A958KI21-F1
#
_cell.length_a   1.000
_cell.length_b   1.000
_cell.length_c   1.000
_cell.angle_alpha   90.00
_cell.angle_beta   90.00
_cell.angle_gamma   90.00
#
_symmetry.space_group_name_H-M   'P 1'
#
loop_
_entity.id
_entity.type
_entity.pdbx_description
1 polymer ?
#
loop_
_entity_poly.entity_id
_entity_poly.type
_entity_poly.pdbx_seq_one_letter_code
_entity_poly.pdbx_strand_id
1 'polypeptide(L)'
;MAIDKKIIAFLFSALHSLERCHMHSNNLLEAQPYQPETVKSGLLEQAKVLAAMKHTAEQIHFASQAGSQAEAARLMQIFYGLNAIVRPDIVATFSSLAKGRVHFDLSDNNAVVH
;
A
#
# COMPACT_ATOMS: atom_id res chain seq x y z
N MET A 1 5.49 -5.35 28.41
CA MET A 1 4.24 -5.92 27.84
C MET A 1 4.62 -6.67 26.56
N ALA A 2 4.12 -7.88 26.36
CA ALA A 2 4.32 -8.61 25.10
C ALA A 2 3.45 -7.98 24.00
N ILE A 3 3.94 -7.91 22.76
CA ILE A 3 3.10 -7.53 21.61
C ILE A 3 1.97 -8.56 21.48
N ASP A 4 0.74 -8.06 21.48
CA ASP A 4 -0.47 -8.89 21.42
C ASP A 4 -0.55 -9.59 20.05
N LYS A 5 -0.80 -10.90 20.05
CA LYS A 5 -1.02 -11.69 18.84
C LYS A 5 -2.14 -11.12 17.97
N LYS A 6 -3.13 -10.43 18.57
CA LYS A 6 -4.19 -9.70 17.86
C LYS A 6 -3.64 -8.55 17.01
N ILE A 7 -2.61 -7.84 17.48
CA ILE A 7 -1.95 -6.76 16.73
C ILE A 7 -1.27 -7.35 15.49
N ILE A 8 -0.55 -8.46 15.65
CA ILE A 8 0.12 -9.12 14.52
C ILE A 8 -0.90 -9.63 13.50
N ALA A 9 -1.99 -10.27 13.94
CA ALA A 9 -3.06 -10.69 13.04
C ALA A 9 -3.71 -9.52 12.30
N PHE A 10 -3.91 -8.38 12.99
CA PHE A 10 -4.42 -7.16 12.38
C PHE A 10 -3.46 -6.60 11.32
N LEU A 11 -2.14 -6.57 11.59
CA LEU A 11 -1.13 -6.11 10.63
C LEU A 11 -1.19 -6.91 9.31
N PHE A 12 -1.26 -8.24 9.40
CA PHE A 12 -1.37 -9.08 8.20
C PHE A 12 -2.72 -8.93 7.48
N SER A 13 -3.82 -8.75 8.21
CA SER A 13 -5.14 -8.51 7.60
C SER A 13 -5.19 -7.18 6.84
N ALA A 14 -4.61 -6.13 7.42
CA ALA A 14 -4.50 -4.82 6.78
C ALA A 14 -3.61 -4.90 5.53
N LEU A 15 -2.45 -5.55 5.62
CA LEU A 15 -1.55 -5.76 4.50
C LEU A 15 -2.23 -6.53 3.35
N HIS A 16 -2.93 -7.61 3.66
CA HIS A 16 -3.66 -8.40 2.65
C HIS A 16 -4.72 -7.55 1.93
N SER A 17 -5.42 -6.68 2.67
CA SER A 17 -6.41 -5.77 2.09
C SER A 17 -5.76 -4.75 1.16
N LEU A 18 -4.59 -4.21 1.53
CA LEU A 18 -3.81 -3.30 0.69
C LEU A 18 -3.26 -3.99 -0.57
N GLU A 19 -2.75 -5.21 -0.46
CA GLU A 19 -2.31 -6.01 -1.60
C GLU A 19 -3.45 -6.24 -2.60
N ARG A 20 -4.66 -6.56 -2.11
CA ARG A 20 -5.84 -6.72 -2.97
C ARG A 20 -6.25 -5.41 -3.65
N CYS A 21 -6.20 -4.29 -2.93
CA CYS A 21 -6.50 -2.97 -3.48
C CYS A 21 -5.48 -2.59 -4.58
N HIS A 22 -4.20 -2.85 -4.34
CA HIS A 22 -3.14 -2.62 -5.30
C HIS A 22 -3.28 -3.50 -6.56
N MET A 23 -3.56 -4.79 -6.38
CA MET A 23 -3.81 -5.70 -7.51
C MET A 23 -5.02 -5.26 -8.34
N HIS A 24 -6.10 -4.84 -7.69
CA HIS A 24 -7.26 -4.30 -8.41
C HIS A 24 -6.91 -3.04 -9.21
N SER A 25 -6.08 -2.17 -8.62
CA SER A 25 -5.60 -0.95 -9.27
C SER A 25 -4.72 -1.24 -10.50
N ASN A 26 -3.82 -2.23 -10.41
CA ASN A 26 -3.03 -2.71 -11.55
C ASN A 26 -3.95 -3.22 -12.68
N ASN A 27 -4.90 -4.10 -12.37
CA ASN A 27 -5.81 -4.65 -13.38
C ASN A 27 -6.64 -3.56 -14.08
N LEU A 28 -7.09 -2.54 -13.32
CA LEU A 28 -7.81 -1.40 -13.89
C LEU A 28 -6.94 -0.57 -14.82
N LEU A 29 -5.66 -0.36 -14.47
CA LEU A 29 -4.72 0.37 -15.29
C LEU A 29 -4.38 -0.42 -16.57
N GLU A 30 -4.15 -1.73 -16.47
CA GLU A 30 -3.90 -2.63 -17.61
C GLU A 30 -5.05 -2.64 -18.62
N ALA A 31 -6.29 -2.49 -18.14
CA ALA A 31 -7.47 -2.39 -18.99
C ALA A 31 -7.61 -1.03 -19.71
N GLN A 32 -6.81 -0.01 -19.38
CA GLN A 32 -6.85 1.28 -20.04
C GLN A 32 -6.05 1.28 -21.35
N PRO A 33 -6.57 1.88 -22.44
CA PRO A 33 -5.83 2.02 -23.69
C PRO A 33 -4.65 3.00 -23.60
N TYR A 34 -4.66 3.90 -22.60
CA TYR A 34 -3.58 4.82 -22.32
C TYR A 34 -3.36 4.94 -20.81
N GLN A 35 -2.09 5.01 -20.40
CA GLN A 35 -1.70 5.02 -18.99
C GLN A 35 -0.76 6.22 -18.77
N PRO A 36 -1.10 7.17 -17.88
CA PRO A 36 -0.17 8.23 -17.52
C PRO A 36 1.04 7.65 -16.78
N GLU A 37 2.23 8.09 -17.16
CA GLU A 37 3.47 7.50 -16.62
C GLU A 37 3.70 7.81 -15.14
N THR A 38 3.07 8.87 -14.63
CA THR A 38 2.96 9.20 -13.20
C THR A 38 2.16 8.16 -12.41
N VAL A 39 1.11 7.59 -13.02
CA VAL A 39 0.23 6.61 -12.38
C VAL A 39 0.89 5.23 -12.36
N LYS A 40 1.53 4.86 -13.47
CA LYS A 40 2.30 3.62 -13.59
C LYS A 40 3.51 3.60 -12.65
N SER A 41 4.28 4.68 -12.60
CA SER A 41 5.38 4.82 -11.63
C SER A 41 4.89 4.82 -10.18
N GLY A 42 3.75 5.48 -9.90
CA GLY A 42 3.09 5.43 -8.60
C GLY A 42 2.72 4.01 -8.15
N LEU A 43 2.17 3.18 -9.04
CA LEU A 43 1.87 1.78 -8.75
C LEU A 43 3.13 0.96 -8.48
N LEU A 44 4.19 1.16 -9.26
CA LEU A 44 5.46 0.46 -9.05
C LEU A 44 6.09 0.81 -7.69
N GLU A 45 6.07 2.09 -7.30
CA GLU A 45 6.53 2.50 -5.97
C GLU A 45 5.65 1.93 -4.86
N GLN A 46 4.33 1.91 -5.05
CA GLN A 46 3.39 1.29 -4.12
C GLN A 46 3.67 -0.21 -3.94
N ALA A 47 3.98 -0.93 -5.03
CA ALA A 47 4.33 -2.36 -4.97
C ALA A 47 5.59 -2.60 -4.12
N LYS A 48 6.63 -1.76 -4.27
CA LYS A 48 7.86 -1.84 -3.47
C LYS A 48 7.58 -1.59 -1.99
N VAL A 49 6.75 -0.60 -1.67
CA VAL A 49 6.37 -0.29 -0.28
C VAL A 49 5.60 -1.46 0.33
N LEU A 50 4.64 -2.05 -0.38
CA LEU A 50 3.89 -3.22 0.11
C LEU A 50 4.79 -4.42 0.35
N ALA A 51 5.75 -4.68 -0.54
CA ALA A 51 6.75 -5.74 -0.35
C ALA A 51 7.59 -5.50 0.92
N ALA A 52 8.04 -4.27 1.16
CA ALA A 52 8.78 -3.90 2.36
C ALA A 52 7.92 -4.01 3.63
N MET A 53 6.64 -3.62 3.57
CA MET A 53 5.69 -3.76 4.68
C MET A 53 5.47 -5.23 5.02
N LYS A 54 5.30 -6.09 4.01
CA LYS A 54 5.17 -7.54 4.18
C LYS A 54 6.37 -8.15 4.88
N HIS A 55 7.55 -7.85 4.37
CA HIS A 55 8.80 -8.33 4.96
C HIS A 55 8.94 -7.87 6.41
N THR A 56 8.60 -6.60 6.69
CA THR A 56 8.64 -6.05 8.05
C THR A 56 7.63 -6.73 8.97
N ALA A 57 6.40 -7.00 8.50
CA ALA A 57 5.38 -7.72 9.27
C ALA A 57 5.82 -9.15 9.64
N GLU A 58 6.48 -9.85 8.72
CA GLU A 58 7.09 -11.16 8.98
C GLU A 58 8.18 -11.07 10.05
N GLN A 59 9.07 -10.07 9.97
CA GLN A 59 10.07 -9.85 11.01
C GLN A 59 9.46 -9.52 12.38
N ILE A 60 8.39 -8.72 12.44
CA ILE A 60 7.66 -8.44 13.69
C ILE A 60 7.13 -9.75 14.28
N HIS A 61 6.54 -10.61 13.44
CA HIS A 61 6.05 -11.91 13.88
C HIS A 61 7.16 -12.76 14.49
N PHE A 62 8.29 -12.91 13.79
CA PHE A 62 9.42 -13.69 14.29
C PHE A 62 10.02 -13.11 15.57
N ALA A 63 10.26 -11.80 15.63
CA ALA A 63 10.79 -11.13 16.82
C ALA A 63 9.85 -11.28 18.02
N SER A 64 8.54 -11.20 17.80
CA SER A 64 7.54 -11.43 18.84
C SER A 64 7.53 -12.87 19.35
N GLN A 65 7.67 -13.87 18.47
CA GLN A 65 7.72 -15.28 18.86
C GLN A 65 9.02 -15.64 19.59
N ALA A 66 10.13 -15.00 19.21
CA ALA A 66 11.42 -15.14 19.89
C ALA A 66 11.49 -14.41 21.24
N GLY A 67 10.42 -13.71 21.64
CA GLY A 67 10.37 -12.93 22.89
C GLY A 67 11.15 -11.62 22.85
N SER A 68 11.69 -11.22 21.70
CA SER A 68 12.47 -9.99 21.53
C SER A 68 11.55 -8.77 21.34
N GLN A 69 11.03 -8.25 22.45
CA GLN A 69 10.06 -7.15 22.43
C GLN A 69 10.64 -5.83 21.91
N ALA A 70 11.91 -5.54 22.21
CA ALA A 70 12.57 -4.32 21.76
C ALA A 70 12.70 -4.28 20.23
N GLU A 71 13.10 -5.42 19.63
CA GLU A 71 13.22 -5.52 18.18
C GLU A 71 11.84 -5.49 17.51
N ALA A 72 10.86 -6.19 18.06
CA ALA A 72 9.51 -6.17 17.53
C ALA A 72 8.88 -4.76 17.59
N ALA A 73 9.14 -3.98 18.64
CA ALA A 73 8.71 -2.59 18.74
C ALA A 73 9.41 -1.68 17.72
N ARG A 74 10.72 -1.84 17.50
CA ARG A 74 11.48 -1.13 16.46
C ARG A 74 10.92 -1.42 15.07
N LEU A 75 10.64 -2.69 14.78
CA LEU A 75 10.06 -3.12 13.52
C LEU A 75 8.63 -2.60 13.33
N MET A 76 7.82 -2.50 14.39
CA MET A 76 6.51 -1.83 14.29
C MET A 76 6.64 -0.36 13.89
N GLN A 77 7.63 0.38 14.43
CA GLN A 77 7.86 1.77 14.03
C GLN A 77 8.22 1.86 12.54
N ILE A 78 9.06 0.95 12.05
CA ILE A 78 9.39 0.84 10.63
C ILE A 78 8.12 0.55 9.81
N PHE A 79 7.29 -0.40 10.25
CA PHE A 79 6.03 -0.73 9.59
C PHE A 79 5.09 0.48 9.49
N TYR A 80 4.92 1.24 10.57
CA TYR A 80 4.11 2.47 10.54
C TYR A 80 4.70 3.55 9.64
N GLY A 81 6.03 3.70 9.62
CA GLY A 81 6.73 4.59 8.69
C GLY A 81 6.45 4.20 7.23
N LEU A 82 6.54 2.91 6.90
CA LEU A 82 6.19 2.40 5.57
C LEU A 82 4.71 2.61 5.24
N ASN A 83 3.81 2.43 6.20
CA ASN A 83 2.38 2.69 6.01
C ASN A 83 2.08 4.17 5.73
N ALA A 84 2.88 5.11 6.24
CA ALA A 84 2.74 6.52 5.92
C ALA A 84 3.20 6.86 4.48
N ILE A 85 4.05 6.01 3.88
CA ILE A 85 4.50 6.13 2.49
C ILE A 85 3.44 5.59 1.52
N VAL A 86 2.58 4.66 1.96
CA VAL A 86 1.39 4.25 1.20
C VAL A 86 0.52 5.47 0.98
N ARG A 87 0.62 6.05 -0.23
CA ARG A 87 0.08 7.40 -0.50
C ARG A 87 -1.45 7.32 -0.57
N PRO A 88 -2.18 8.04 0.30
CA PRO A 88 -3.63 8.14 0.23
C PRO A 88 -4.10 8.64 -1.15
N ASP A 89 -3.29 9.49 -1.79
CA ASP A 89 -3.53 10.10 -3.09
C ASP A 89 -3.58 9.06 -4.22
N ILE A 90 -2.74 8.02 -4.13
CA ILE A 90 -2.73 6.90 -5.09
C ILE A 90 -3.99 6.06 -4.89
N VAL A 91 -4.32 5.71 -3.64
CA VAL A 91 -5.55 4.96 -3.30
C VAL A 91 -6.81 5.74 -3.68
N ALA A 92 -6.81 7.06 -3.53
CA ALA A 92 -7.90 7.96 -3.92
C ALA A 92 -8.03 8.05 -5.44
N THR A 93 -6.92 8.20 -6.17
CA THR A 93 -6.90 8.21 -7.65
C THR A 93 -7.44 6.89 -8.21
N PHE A 94 -7.02 5.75 -7.65
CA PHE A 94 -7.54 4.44 -8.08
C PHE A 94 -8.99 4.19 -7.65
N SER A 95 -9.40 4.63 -6.47
CA SER A 95 -10.81 4.59 -6.07
C SER A 95 -11.69 5.43 -7.00
N SER A 96 -11.18 6.56 -7.50
CA SER A 96 -11.90 7.42 -8.43
C SER A 96 -11.95 6.83 -9.85
N LEU A 97 -10.87 6.19 -10.31
CA LEU A 97 -10.83 5.42 -11.56
C LEU A 97 -11.78 4.21 -11.51
N ALA A 98 -11.76 3.42 -10.42
CA ALA A 98 -12.62 2.25 -10.23
C ALA A 98 -14.11 2.59 -10.23
N LYS A 99 -14.46 3.82 -9.79
CA LYS A 99 -15.83 4.33 -9.80
C LYS A 99 -16.23 5.02 -11.11
N GLY A 100 -15.34 5.03 -12.11
CA GLY A 100 -15.53 5.74 -13.38
C GLY A 100 -15.65 7.26 -13.22
N ARG A 101 -15.20 7.82 -12.09
CA ARG A 101 -15.31 9.25 -11.75
C ARG A 101 -14.16 10.08 -12.30
N VAL A 102 -13.07 9.43 -12.70
CA VAL A 102 -11.93 10.08 -13.33
C VAL A 102 -11.72 9.40 -14.68
N HIS A 103 -11.74 10.19 -15.75
CA HIS A 103 -11.11 9.85 -17.01
C HIS A 103 -9.78 10.58 -17.04
N PHE A 104 -8.72 9.89 -17.46
CA PHE A 104 -7.45 10.56 -17.75
C PHE A 104 -7.66 11.36 -19.04
N ASP A 105 -7.95 12.65 -18.90
CA ASP A 105 -8.05 13.55 -20.05
C ASP A 105 -6.64 13.91 -20.51
N LEU A 106 -6.39 13.68 -21.80
CA LEU A 106 -5.08 13.69 -22.47
C LEU A 106 -4.56 15.11 -22.74
N SER A 107 -4.69 16.01 -21.77
CA SER A 107 -3.90 17.24 -21.79
C SER A 107 -2.90 17.17 -20.65
N ASP A 108 -1.66 16.84 -20.98
CA ASP A 108 -0.49 17.10 -20.16
C ASP A 108 -0.45 18.60 -19.84
N ASN A 109 -1.19 19.01 -18.80
CA ASN A 109 -0.84 20.08 -17.87
C ASN A 109 -1.90 20.40 -16.81
N ASN A 110 -3.10 19.81 -16.81
CA ASN A 110 -4.03 20.02 -15.70
C ASN A 110 -4.94 18.81 -15.52
N ALA A 111 -4.68 18.00 -14.50
CA ALA A 111 -5.68 17.05 -14.02
C ALA A 111 -6.86 17.85 -13.46
N VAL A 112 -7.91 18.02 -14.26
CA VAL A 112 -9.18 18.60 -13.80
C VAL A 112 -9.96 17.49 -13.11
N VAL A 113 -10.13 17.62 -11.79
CA VAL A 113 -11.06 16.81 -11.01
C VAL A 113 -12.47 17.35 -11.29
N HIS A 114 -13.34 16.53 -11.87
CA HIS A 114 -14.78 16.80 -11.98
C HIS A 114 -15.54 16.25 -10.77
#